data_AF-A0A2N2A3X6-F1
#
_entry.id   AF-A0A2N2A3X6-F1
#
_cell.length_a   1.000
_cell.length_b   1.000
_cell.length_c   1.000
_cell.angle_alpha   90.00
_cell.angle_beta   90.00
_cell.angle_gamma   90.00
#
_symmetry.space_group_name_H-M   'P 1'
#
loop_
_entity.id
_entity.type
_entity.pdbx_description
1 polymer ?
#
loop_
_entity_poly.entity_id
_entity_poly.type
_entity_poly.pdbx_seq_one_letter_code
_entity_poly.pdbx_strand_id
1 'polypeptide(L)'
;MAQSTAIMRKTISFSGIKPLCMVQYALRLMQMDIGLSTASYFQKMQIEDAIPDIGAHGVQLCEVFLNTYSEYEPAFVELLAERLAKANLRVFSIHPMSMQFEPQLFSIHPRQREDAVFLFERVLSAGKRLGAQCYVMHGPARLFGGVKNIELARIAPIFIDLAERAARFGIQLTLENVSWCVFNEPEFGMRLQAMTDGAIKHTLDVKQAVRSGHDPMDYIHAIGEHIVNVHLCDATPLASGGVHYDMPGFGEYDFVSMFNLLGEKGYAGPAFIEVYSDMYTKIPVLYESLERVKSIVSRSCYGNGLR
;
A
#
# COMPACT_ATOMS: atom_id res chain seq x y z
N MET A 1 -22.52 37.52 -56.46
CA MET A 1 -22.12 37.16 -55.09
C MET A 1 -22.82 35.87 -54.72
N ALA A 2 -22.16 35.01 -53.94
CA ALA A 2 -22.50 33.62 -53.59
C ALA A 2 -22.01 32.56 -54.61
N GLN A 3 -20.74 32.16 -54.45
CA GLN A 3 -20.25 30.85 -54.90
C GLN A 3 -20.63 29.83 -53.81
N SER A 4 -21.42 28.82 -54.20
CA SER A 4 -21.71 27.63 -53.40
C SER A 4 -20.84 26.49 -53.94
N THR A 5 -19.84 26.08 -53.18
CA THR A 5 -18.98 24.93 -53.50
C THR A 5 -19.44 23.73 -52.69
N ALA A 6 -19.93 22.71 -53.40
CA ALA A 6 -20.31 21.43 -52.84
C ALA A 6 -19.09 20.66 -52.31
N ILE A 7 -19.14 20.27 -51.04
CA ILE A 7 -18.11 19.42 -50.40
C ILE A 7 -18.47 17.96 -50.65
N MET A 8 -17.64 17.26 -51.45
CA MET A 8 -17.67 15.81 -51.59
C MET A 8 -17.43 15.13 -50.23
N ARG A 9 -18.38 14.29 -49.80
CA ARG A 9 -18.15 13.33 -48.71
C ARG A 9 -17.31 12.16 -49.24
N LYS A 10 -16.05 12.08 -48.81
CA LYS A 10 -15.24 10.85 -48.95
C LYS A 10 -15.60 9.90 -47.81
N THR A 11 -16.29 8.82 -48.14
CA THR A 11 -16.45 7.67 -47.24
C THR A 11 -15.13 6.91 -47.21
N ILE A 12 -14.40 6.97 -46.10
CA ILE A 12 -13.20 6.16 -45.89
C ILE A 12 -13.65 4.81 -45.31
N SER A 13 -13.54 3.78 -46.14
CA SER A 13 -13.67 2.37 -45.76
C SER A 13 -12.46 1.96 -44.93
N PHE A 14 -12.66 1.61 -43.65
CA PHE A 14 -11.65 0.93 -42.82
C PHE A 14 -11.86 -0.59 -42.88
N SER A 15 -11.63 -1.19 -44.04
CA SER A 15 -11.47 -2.65 -44.16
C SER A 15 -9.98 -2.98 -44.09
N GLY A 16 -9.45 -3.36 -42.92
CA GLY A 16 -8.07 -3.87 -42.89
C GLY A 16 -7.30 -3.93 -41.57
N ILE A 17 -7.90 -3.74 -40.38
CA ILE A 17 -7.17 -3.97 -39.13
C ILE A 17 -7.36 -5.43 -38.71
N LYS A 18 -6.31 -6.25 -38.88
CA LYS A 18 -6.27 -7.63 -38.41
C LYS A 18 -6.59 -7.69 -36.89
N PRO A 19 -7.48 -8.58 -36.43
CA PRO A 19 -7.79 -8.72 -34.99
C PRO A 19 -6.60 -9.13 -34.12
N LEU A 20 -5.52 -9.62 -34.72
CA LEU A 20 -4.36 -10.17 -34.01
C LEU A 20 -3.55 -9.12 -33.24
N CYS A 21 -3.59 -7.84 -33.65
CA CYS A 21 -2.74 -6.80 -33.05
C CYS A 21 -3.30 -6.27 -31.71
N MET A 22 -4.61 -6.35 -31.47
CA MET A 22 -5.19 -5.93 -30.18
C MET A 22 -5.07 -6.99 -29.08
N VAL A 23 -4.93 -8.26 -29.42
CA VAL A 23 -4.81 -9.35 -28.43
C VAL A 23 -3.39 -9.43 -27.84
N GLN A 24 -2.36 -8.96 -28.56
CA GLN A 24 -0.98 -8.99 -28.10
C GLN A 24 -0.60 -7.89 -27.09
N TYR A 25 -1.43 -6.85 -26.92
CA TYR A 25 -1.21 -5.82 -25.90
C TYR A 25 -1.89 -6.12 -24.55
N ALA A 26 -2.74 -7.15 -24.47
CA ALA A 26 -3.56 -7.44 -23.29
C ALA A 26 -2.99 -8.51 -22.35
N LEU A 27 -1.80 -9.05 -22.62
CA LEU A 27 -1.09 -9.97 -21.73
C LEU A 27 0.23 -9.34 -21.29
N ARG A 28 0.17 -8.22 -20.58
CA ARG A 28 1.25 -7.93 -19.64
C ARG A 28 1.06 -8.92 -18.51
N LEU A 29 1.83 -10.00 -18.53
CA LEU A 29 1.94 -10.92 -17.40
C LEU A 29 2.43 -10.08 -16.22
N MET A 30 1.49 -9.59 -15.41
CA MET A 30 1.84 -8.84 -14.21
C MET A 30 2.31 -9.89 -13.23
N GLN A 31 3.61 -9.91 -12.95
CA GLN A 31 4.13 -10.61 -11.79
C GLN A 31 3.92 -9.71 -10.59
N MET A 32 3.49 -10.30 -9.47
CA MET A 32 3.42 -9.60 -8.19
C MET A 32 4.77 -9.76 -7.49
N ASP A 33 5.47 -8.65 -7.31
CA ASP A 33 6.70 -8.61 -6.51
C ASP A 33 6.35 -8.78 -5.02
N ILE A 34 7.12 -9.60 -4.30
CA ILE A 34 6.99 -9.76 -2.85
C ILE A 34 8.21 -9.17 -2.17
N GLY A 35 7.96 -8.18 -1.30
CA GLY A 35 8.97 -7.48 -0.52
C GLY A 35 8.84 -7.71 0.98
N LEU A 36 9.73 -7.08 1.73
CA LEU A 36 9.69 -7.03 3.20
C LEU A 36 9.51 -5.59 3.68
N SER A 37 8.72 -5.39 4.73
CA SER A 37 8.72 -4.13 5.47
C SER A 37 9.78 -4.16 6.58
N THR A 38 10.53 -3.07 6.75
CA THR A 38 11.46 -2.94 7.89
C THR A 38 10.72 -2.91 9.23
N ALA A 39 9.41 -2.66 9.25
CA ALA A 39 8.56 -2.80 10.44
C ALA A 39 8.66 -4.21 11.07
N SER A 40 8.81 -5.24 10.22
CA SER A 40 8.97 -6.62 10.67
C SER A 40 10.20 -6.84 11.56
N TYR A 41 11.18 -5.93 11.52
CA TYR A 41 12.40 -5.98 12.32
C TYR A 41 12.35 -5.16 13.61
N PHE A 42 11.25 -4.44 13.91
CA PHE A 42 11.19 -3.36 14.91
C PHE A 42 11.88 -3.65 16.25
N GLN A 43 11.65 -4.83 16.87
CA GLN A 43 12.28 -5.20 18.15
C GLN A 43 13.56 -6.03 18.02
N LYS A 44 14.03 -6.27 16.80
CA LYS A 44 15.14 -7.17 16.48
C LYS A 44 16.35 -6.44 15.92
N MET A 45 16.15 -5.37 15.15
CA MET A 45 17.19 -4.69 14.40
C MET A 45 16.79 -3.26 14.06
N GLN A 46 17.76 -2.34 14.07
CA GLN A 46 17.55 -0.96 13.62
C GLN A 46 17.36 -0.92 12.08
N ILE A 47 16.70 0.12 11.56
CA ILE A 47 16.33 0.19 10.13
C ILE A 47 17.58 0.18 9.23
N GLU A 48 18.61 0.93 9.60
CA GLU A 48 19.87 1.04 8.85
C GLU A 48 20.65 -0.29 8.78
N ASP A 49 20.37 -1.22 9.70
CA ASP A 49 20.93 -2.57 9.75
C ASP A 49 19.99 -3.60 9.10
N ALA A 50 18.67 -3.39 9.15
CA ALA A 50 17.69 -4.24 8.49
C ALA A 50 17.80 -4.16 6.96
N ILE A 51 18.06 -2.97 6.40
CA ILE A 51 18.25 -2.78 4.95
C ILE A 51 19.34 -3.70 4.36
N PRO A 52 20.59 -3.73 4.89
CA PRO A 52 21.61 -4.62 4.36
C PRO A 52 21.28 -6.11 4.60
N ASP A 53 20.60 -6.48 5.69
CA ASP A 53 20.13 -7.86 5.91
C ASP A 53 19.14 -8.29 4.81
N ILE A 54 18.13 -7.46 4.53
CA ILE A 54 17.14 -7.69 3.47
C ILE A 54 17.81 -7.85 2.11
N GLY A 55 18.75 -6.96 1.76
CA GLY A 55 19.48 -7.04 0.50
C GLY A 55 20.39 -8.27 0.41
N ALA A 56 21.03 -8.68 1.50
CA ALA A 56 21.89 -9.87 1.54
C ALA A 56 21.12 -11.18 1.26
N HIS A 57 19.80 -11.20 1.53
CA HIS A 57 18.91 -12.32 1.24
C HIS A 57 18.24 -12.22 -0.14
N GLY A 58 18.70 -11.31 -1.00
CA GLY A 58 18.27 -11.23 -2.41
C GLY A 58 16.89 -10.60 -2.63
N VAL A 59 16.33 -9.94 -1.62
CA VAL A 59 15.09 -9.16 -1.76
C VAL A 59 15.40 -7.90 -2.56
N GLN A 60 14.53 -7.55 -3.52
CA GLN A 60 14.75 -6.43 -4.44
C GLN A 60 13.91 -5.20 -4.12
N LEU A 61 12.88 -5.36 -3.30
CA LEU A 61 11.89 -4.35 -2.97
C LEU A 61 11.56 -4.39 -1.49
N CYS A 62 11.53 -3.22 -0.85
CA CYS A 62 11.11 -3.09 0.54
C CYS A 62 10.13 -1.94 0.74
N GLU A 63 9.44 -2.02 1.87
CA GLU A 63 8.88 -0.87 2.55
C GLU A 63 9.86 -0.40 3.63
N VAL A 64 10.05 0.91 3.72
CA VAL A 64 10.80 1.53 4.82
C VAL A 64 9.83 2.10 5.83
N PHE A 65 9.77 1.47 6.99
CA PHE A 65 9.05 1.96 8.16
C PHE A 65 9.96 2.87 9.00
N LEU A 66 9.59 4.15 9.15
CA LEU A 66 10.30 5.13 9.99
C LEU A 66 9.61 5.26 11.36
N ASN A 67 10.28 4.79 12.40
CA ASN A 67 9.77 4.57 13.74
C ASN A 67 9.63 5.83 14.60
N THR A 68 10.35 6.91 14.30
CA THR A 68 10.34 8.11 15.18
C THR A 68 10.81 9.38 14.45
N TYR A 69 10.67 10.54 15.11
CA TYR A 69 10.97 11.85 14.51
C TYR A 69 12.43 11.99 14.08
N SER A 70 13.37 11.45 14.86
CA SER A 70 14.80 11.56 14.55
C SER A 70 15.16 10.84 13.25
N GLU A 71 14.34 9.90 12.80
CA GLU A 71 14.55 9.16 11.56
C GLU A 71 14.01 9.90 10.33
N TYR A 72 13.28 11.01 10.54
CA TYR A 72 12.83 11.90 9.47
C TYR A 72 13.90 12.94 9.11
N GLU A 73 14.97 13.03 9.93
CA GLU A 73 16.03 14.01 9.77
C GLU A 73 16.87 13.73 8.51
N PRO A 74 17.24 14.76 7.73
CA PRO A 74 17.98 14.58 6.49
C PRO A 74 19.23 13.71 6.62
N ALA A 75 20.00 13.87 7.71
CA ALA A 75 21.22 13.10 7.92
C ALA A 75 20.95 11.59 8.06
N PHE A 76 19.86 11.20 8.72
CA PHE A 76 19.47 9.81 8.85
C PHE A 76 18.91 9.26 7.53
N VAL A 77 18.13 10.06 6.80
CA VAL A 77 17.63 9.69 5.47
C VAL A 77 18.78 9.45 4.49
N GLU A 78 19.84 10.26 4.53
CA GLU A 78 21.04 10.03 3.71
C GLU A 78 21.76 8.74 4.09
N LEU A 79 21.86 8.42 5.39
CA LEU A 79 22.38 7.14 5.86
C LEU A 79 21.57 5.97 5.27
N LEU A 80 20.23 6.01 5.35
CA LEU A 80 19.37 4.97 4.77
C LEU A 80 19.58 4.85 3.26
N ALA A 81 19.67 5.97 2.54
CA ALA A 81 19.93 5.98 1.10
C ALA A 81 21.25 5.31 0.73
N GLU A 82 22.32 5.54 1.49
CA GLU A 82 23.59 4.86 1.29
C GLU A 82 23.48 3.34 1.53
N ARG A 83 22.73 2.93 2.56
CA ARG A 83 22.50 1.51 2.86
C ARG A 83 21.71 0.82 1.74
N LEU A 84 20.64 1.45 1.26
CA LEU A 84 19.81 0.95 0.16
C LEU A 84 20.64 0.79 -1.12
N ALA A 85 21.46 1.79 -1.46
CA ALA A 85 22.33 1.74 -2.63
C ALA A 85 23.35 0.60 -2.54
N LYS A 86 24.00 0.42 -1.38
CA LYS A 86 24.96 -0.68 -1.15
C LYS A 86 24.29 -2.06 -1.18
N ALA A 87 23.04 -2.13 -0.70
CA ALA A 87 22.24 -3.36 -0.67
C ALA A 87 21.56 -3.67 -2.01
N ASN A 88 21.59 -2.77 -2.99
CA ASN A 88 20.82 -2.84 -4.24
C ASN A 88 19.31 -3.08 -4.00
N LEU A 89 18.78 -2.44 -2.96
CA LEU A 89 17.40 -2.60 -2.51
C LEU A 89 16.58 -1.35 -2.88
N ARG A 90 15.43 -1.55 -3.53
CA ARG A 90 14.53 -0.46 -3.91
C ARG A 90 13.44 -0.27 -2.86
N VAL A 91 13.07 0.98 -2.60
CA VAL A 91 11.92 1.30 -1.74
C VAL A 91 10.68 1.47 -2.59
N PHE A 92 9.57 0.84 -2.19
CA PHE A 92 8.26 1.06 -2.81
C PHE A 92 7.38 1.98 -1.98
N SER A 93 7.27 1.71 -0.68
CA SER A 93 6.47 2.51 0.25
C SER A 93 7.32 3.04 1.39
N ILE A 94 6.90 4.19 1.91
CA ILE A 94 7.37 4.74 3.17
C ILE A 94 6.21 4.77 4.17
N HIS A 95 6.48 4.32 5.39
CA HIS A 95 5.48 4.17 6.43
C HIS A 95 6.01 4.81 7.72
N PRO A 96 5.53 5.99 8.13
CA PRO A 96 5.95 6.56 9.39
C PRO A 96 5.20 5.95 10.57
N MET A 97 5.72 6.15 11.78
CA MET A 97 4.95 5.96 13.02
C MET A 97 3.74 6.92 13.04
N SER A 98 2.60 6.49 12.50
CA SER A 98 1.44 7.33 12.23
C SER A 98 0.91 8.09 13.44
N MET A 99 0.83 7.43 14.61
CA MET A 99 0.32 8.04 15.85
C MET A 99 1.16 9.23 16.34
N GLN A 100 2.36 9.40 15.82
CA GLN A 100 3.23 10.50 16.19
C GLN A 100 2.70 11.86 15.73
N PHE A 101 2.08 11.95 14.56
CA PHE A 101 1.61 13.23 14.00
C PHE A 101 0.35 13.14 13.11
N GLU A 102 0.04 11.99 12.52
CA GLU A 102 -1.09 11.90 11.57
C GLU A 102 -2.43 12.34 12.17
N PRO A 103 -2.81 11.99 13.43
CA PRO A 103 -4.05 12.47 14.02
C PRO A 103 -4.16 14.02 14.04
N GLN A 104 -3.03 14.71 14.16
CA GLN A 104 -2.98 16.17 14.21
C GLN A 104 -3.16 16.83 12.83
N LEU A 105 -2.93 16.11 11.72
CA LEU A 105 -3.28 16.57 10.37
C LEU A 105 -4.78 16.87 10.23
N PHE A 106 -5.60 16.19 11.05
CA PHE A 106 -7.04 16.35 11.10
C PHE A 106 -7.50 17.24 12.26
N SER A 107 -6.60 17.93 12.96
CA SER A 107 -6.95 18.83 14.06
C SER A 107 -7.73 20.06 13.56
N ILE A 108 -8.62 20.57 14.41
CA ILE A 108 -9.26 21.88 14.20
C ILE A 108 -8.34 23.03 14.66
N HIS A 109 -7.32 22.73 15.46
CA HIS A 109 -6.40 23.75 15.96
C HIS A 109 -5.31 24.02 14.89
N PRO A 110 -5.22 25.25 14.35
CA PRO A 110 -4.39 25.53 13.17
C PRO A 110 -2.91 25.21 13.39
N ARG A 111 -2.33 25.56 14.55
CA ARG A 111 -0.92 25.26 14.83
C ARG A 111 -0.60 23.77 14.93
N GLN A 112 -1.53 22.96 15.47
CA GLN A 112 -1.32 21.51 15.53
C GLN A 112 -1.29 20.93 14.12
N ARG A 113 -2.18 21.43 13.25
CA ARG A 113 -2.21 21.02 11.85
C ARG A 113 -0.94 21.49 11.12
N GLU A 114 -0.47 22.71 11.34
CA GLU A 114 0.78 23.21 10.75
C GLU A 114 2.00 22.37 11.17
N ASP A 115 2.14 22.07 12.47
CA ASP A 115 3.25 21.23 12.98
C ASP A 115 3.19 19.81 12.39
N ALA A 116 1.99 19.23 12.29
CA ALA A 116 1.80 17.90 11.70
C ALA A 116 2.07 17.89 10.19
N VAL A 117 1.66 18.94 9.46
CA VAL A 117 1.97 19.10 8.04
C VAL A 117 3.47 19.24 7.82
N PHE A 118 4.19 19.93 8.71
CA PHE A 118 5.66 19.99 8.66
C PHE A 118 6.28 18.59 8.75
N LEU A 119 5.88 17.78 9.73
CA LEU A 119 6.37 16.39 9.87
C LEU A 119 5.95 15.50 8.69
N PHE A 120 4.72 15.64 8.19
CA PHE A 120 4.25 14.94 7.00
C PHE A 120 5.12 15.25 5.78
N GLU A 121 5.41 16.53 5.51
CA GLU A 121 6.28 16.93 4.39
C GLU A 121 7.75 16.51 4.62
N ARG A 122 8.22 16.40 5.87
CA ARG A 122 9.52 15.79 6.19
C ARG A 122 9.57 14.31 5.80
N VAL A 123 8.54 13.53 6.10
CA VAL A 123 8.46 12.11 5.70
C VAL A 123 8.33 11.99 4.18
N LEU A 124 7.53 12.83 3.51
CA LEU A 124 7.45 12.84 2.05
C LEU A 124 8.80 13.19 1.40
N SER A 125 9.55 14.14 1.97
CA SER A 125 10.92 14.45 1.55
C SER A 125 11.84 13.25 1.73
N ALA A 126 11.71 12.48 2.82
CA ALA A 126 12.44 11.24 3.02
C ALA A 126 12.07 10.20 1.94
N GLY A 127 10.77 9.94 1.74
CA GLY A 127 10.27 9.02 0.71
C GLY A 127 10.81 9.37 -0.67
N LYS A 128 10.76 10.64 -1.06
CA LYS A 128 11.30 11.12 -2.35
C LYS A 128 12.79 10.83 -2.47
N ARG A 129 13.55 11.07 -1.39
CA ARG A 129 15.00 10.83 -1.36
C ARG A 129 15.34 9.35 -1.44
N LEU A 130 14.52 8.48 -0.82
CA LEU A 130 14.71 7.02 -0.83
C LEU A 130 14.11 6.34 -2.08
N GLY A 131 13.37 7.08 -2.90
CA GLY A 131 12.75 6.56 -4.13
C GLY A 131 11.40 5.87 -3.91
N ALA A 132 10.73 6.12 -2.78
CA ALA A 132 9.41 5.58 -2.50
C ALA A 132 8.36 6.09 -3.50
N GLN A 133 7.44 5.22 -3.89
CA GLN A 133 6.30 5.51 -4.75
C GLN A 133 5.03 5.77 -3.94
N CYS A 134 4.90 5.13 -2.78
CA CYS A 134 3.72 5.24 -1.91
C CYS A 134 4.07 5.79 -0.51
N TYR A 135 3.13 6.49 0.10
CA TYR A 135 3.12 6.80 1.53
C TYR A 135 1.94 6.05 2.17
N VAL A 136 2.19 5.25 3.20
CA VAL A 136 1.14 4.51 3.92
C VAL A 136 0.62 5.36 5.09
N MET A 137 -0.63 5.82 4.97
CA MET A 137 -1.33 6.63 5.97
C MET A 137 -2.34 5.78 6.73
N HIS A 138 -2.41 5.95 8.06
CA HIS A 138 -3.47 5.37 8.89
C HIS A 138 -4.69 6.31 8.99
N GLY A 139 -4.45 7.63 8.96
CA GLY A 139 -5.49 8.64 9.08
C GLY A 139 -5.95 8.86 10.53
N PRO A 140 -7.16 9.44 10.75
CA PRO A 140 -7.65 9.74 12.09
C PRO A 140 -7.90 8.47 12.93
N ALA A 141 -7.39 8.48 14.16
CA ALA A 141 -7.67 7.43 15.14
C ALA A 141 -9.10 7.51 15.68
N ARG A 142 -9.76 6.36 15.84
CA ARG A 142 -11.04 6.19 16.54
C ARG A 142 -10.78 5.86 18.01
N LEU A 143 -10.56 6.90 18.83
CA LEU A 143 -10.44 6.72 20.28
C LEU A 143 -11.82 6.46 20.89
N PHE A 144 -11.94 5.39 21.69
CA PHE A 144 -13.19 5.00 22.35
C PHE A 144 -13.75 6.15 23.20
N GLY A 145 -15.01 6.54 22.97
CA GLY A 145 -15.67 7.65 23.67
C GLY A 145 -15.19 9.06 23.28
N GLY A 146 -14.21 9.19 22.37
CA GLY A 146 -13.60 10.48 21.98
C GLY A 146 -13.83 10.88 20.52
N VAL A 147 -14.64 10.11 19.78
CA VAL A 147 -14.87 10.29 18.34
C VAL A 147 -15.63 11.60 18.07
N LYS A 148 -14.89 12.67 17.77
CA LYS A 148 -15.41 13.97 17.35
C LYS A 148 -14.69 14.43 16.10
N ASN A 149 -15.38 15.16 15.24
CA ASN A 149 -14.81 15.77 14.04
C ASN A 149 -14.22 14.77 13.02
N ILE A 150 -14.71 13.53 12.97
CA ILE A 150 -14.28 12.54 11.97
C ILE A 150 -15.35 12.27 10.90
N GLU A 151 -16.40 13.10 10.85
CA GLU A 151 -17.43 13.00 9.83
C GLU A 151 -16.81 13.04 8.43
N LEU A 152 -17.26 12.15 7.55
CA LEU A 152 -16.65 11.96 6.24
C LEU A 152 -16.59 13.27 5.43
N ALA A 153 -17.67 14.07 5.47
CA ALA A 153 -17.75 15.38 4.82
C ALA A 153 -16.66 16.37 5.28
N ARG A 154 -16.12 16.20 6.48
CA ARG A 154 -15.00 17.00 7.00
C ARG A 154 -13.65 16.42 6.59
N ILE A 155 -13.47 15.11 6.71
CA ILE A 155 -12.14 14.49 6.55
C ILE A 155 -11.79 14.14 5.10
N ALA A 156 -12.77 13.90 4.23
CA ALA A 156 -12.52 13.59 2.82
C ALA A 156 -11.78 14.72 2.07
N PRO A 157 -12.15 16.01 2.22
CA PRO A 157 -11.36 17.11 1.64
C PRO A 157 -9.92 17.20 2.19
N ILE A 158 -9.71 16.79 3.45
CA ILE A 158 -8.37 16.76 4.04
C ILE A 158 -7.53 15.64 3.41
N PHE A 159 -8.10 14.46 3.19
CA PHE A 159 -7.41 13.39 2.46
C PHE A 159 -7.03 13.81 1.04
N ILE A 160 -7.89 14.54 0.32
CA ILE A 160 -7.57 15.08 -1.01
C ILE A 160 -6.38 16.06 -0.91
N ASP A 161 -6.43 17.06 -0.01
CA ASP A 161 -5.31 18.00 0.22
C ASP A 161 -4.01 17.26 0.54
N LEU A 162 -4.04 16.24 1.40
CA LEU A 162 -2.86 15.45 1.73
C LEU A 162 -2.33 14.63 0.54
N ALA A 163 -3.21 14.05 -0.27
CA ALA A 163 -2.84 13.33 -1.48
C ALA A 163 -2.21 14.26 -2.54
N GLU A 164 -2.78 15.44 -2.75
CA GLU A 164 -2.21 16.47 -3.63
C GLU A 164 -0.83 16.94 -3.12
N ARG A 165 -0.69 17.10 -1.80
CA ARG A 165 0.60 17.44 -1.18
C ARG A 165 1.64 16.38 -1.44
N ALA A 166 1.31 15.10 -1.23
CA ALA A 166 2.19 13.97 -1.51
C ALA A 166 2.59 13.89 -2.99
N ALA A 167 1.64 14.15 -3.89
CA ALA A 167 1.88 14.13 -5.33
C ALA A 167 2.97 15.14 -5.78
N ARG A 168 3.10 16.30 -5.10
CA ARG A 168 4.18 17.28 -5.35
C ARG A 168 5.59 16.72 -5.06
N PHE A 169 5.68 15.67 -4.25
CA PHE A 169 6.91 14.92 -3.98
C PHE A 169 7.10 13.72 -4.91
N GLY A 170 6.16 13.46 -5.82
CA GLY A 170 6.14 12.27 -6.67
C GLY A 170 5.66 11.01 -5.95
N ILE A 171 4.95 11.17 -4.81
CA ILE A 171 4.51 10.06 -3.96
C ILE A 171 2.98 9.98 -3.99
N GLN A 172 2.45 8.78 -4.16
CA GLN A 172 1.03 8.48 -4.03
C GLN A 172 0.69 8.21 -2.57
N LEU A 173 -0.21 9.00 -1.99
CA LEU A 173 -0.72 8.71 -0.65
C LEU A 173 -1.72 7.56 -0.72
N THR A 174 -1.56 6.59 0.18
CA THR A 174 -2.48 5.47 0.34
C THR A 174 -3.07 5.47 1.75
N LEU A 175 -4.37 5.23 1.88
CA LEU A 175 -5.05 5.07 3.16
C LEU A 175 -5.19 3.58 3.50
N GLU A 176 -4.63 3.17 4.64
CA GLU A 176 -4.62 1.80 5.14
C GLU A 176 -5.85 1.47 5.99
N ASN A 177 -6.36 0.23 5.90
CA ASN A 177 -7.56 -0.23 6.59
C ASN A 177 -7.35 -0.58 8.08
N VAL A 178 -6.78 0.34 8.86
CA VAL A 178 -6.35 0.10 10.25
C VAL A 178 -7.54 -0.01 11.21
N SER A 179 -7.56 -1.08 12.02
CA SER A 179 -8.70 -1.45 12.88
C SER A 179 -9.12 -0.43 13.93
N TRP A 180 -8.19 0.44 14.34
CA TRP A 180 -8.44 1.50 15.31
C TRP A 180 -8.53 2.89 14.65
N CYS A 181 -8.57 2.97 13.32
CA CYS A 181 -8.74 4.21 12.55
C CYS A 181 -10.12 4.30 11.91
N VAL A 182 -10.40 5.42 11.23
CA VAL A 182 -11.67 5.64 10.52
C VAL A 182 -11.92 4.66 9.38
N PHE A 183 -10.87 4.20 8.71
CA PHE A 183 -10.98 3.18 7.66
C PHE A 183 -10.80 1.79 8.27
N ASN A 184 -11.77 1.34 9.05
CA ASN A 184 -11.75 0.01 9.67
C ASN A 184 -12.91 -0.88 9.23
N GLU A 185 -13.68 -0.46 8.23
CA GLU A 185 -14.77 -1.22 7.63
C GLU A 185 -14.79 -0.97 6.09
N PRO A 186 -15.13 -1.97 5.27
CA PRO A 186 -15.19 -1.83 3.80
C PRO A 186 -16.11 -0.67 3.35
N GLU A 187 -17.25 -0.48 4.01
CA GLU A 187 -18.24 0.55 3.71
C GLU A 187 -17.69 1.97 3.88
N PHE A 188 -16.72 2.18 4.79
CA PHE A 188 -16.03 3.46 4.89
C PHE A 188 -15.26 3.75 3.61
N GLY A 189 -14.52 2.77 3.08
CA GLY A 189 -13.80 2.88 1.81
C GLY A 189 -14.73 3.25 0.67
N MET A 190 -15.87 2.56 0.52
CA MET A 190 -16.86 2.86 -0.52
C MET A 190 -17.39 4.30 -0.43
N ARG A 191 -17.76 4.74 0.78
CA ARG A 191 -18.27 6.10 1.00
C ARG A 191 -17.19 7.15 0.70
N LEU A 192 -15.95 6.91 1.10
CA LEU A 192 -14.82 7.80 0.83
C LEU A 192 -14.57 7.91 -0.68
N GLN A 193 -14.56 6.79 -1.41
CA GLN A 193 -14.39 6.80 -2.86
C GLN A 193 -15.49 7.56 -3.57
N ALA A 194 -16.75 7.35 -3.16
CA ALA A 194 -17.89 8.08 -3.71
C ALA A 194 -17.82 9.60 -3.45
N MET A 195 -17.31 10.01 -2.28
CA MET A 195 -17.17 11.44 -1.93
C MET A 195 -15.96 12.11 -2.59
N THR A 196 -14.96 11.33 -2.99
CA THR A 196 -13.69 11.83 -3.56
C THR A 196 -13.56 11.53 -5.05
N ASP A 197 -14.63 11.10 -5.70
CA ASP A 197 -14.65 10.71 -7.12
C ASP A 197 -13.51 9.74 -7.50
N GLY A 198 -13.20 8.80 -6.61
CA GLY A 198 -12.17 7.80 -6.88
C GLY A 198 -10.72 8.23 -6.58
N ALA A 199 -10.50 9.43 -6.05
CA ALA A 199 -9.17 10.05 -5.99
C ALA A 199 -8.22 9.41 -4.96
N ILE A 200 -8.75 8.78 -3.91
CA ILE A 200 -7.94 8.19 -2.85
C ILE A 200 -7.48 6.80 -3.27
N LYS A 201 -6.21 6.47 -2.98
CA LYS A 201 -5.67 5.12 -3.13
C LYS A 201 -5.50 4.45 -1.78
N HIS A 202 -5.35 3.13 -1.79
CA HIS A 202 -5.39 2.33 -0.57
C HIS A 202 -4.23 1.34 -0.45
N THR A 203 -3.80 1.17 0.79
CA THR A 203 -3.03 0.00 1.23
C THR A 203 -4.02 -0.97 1.86
N LEU A 204 -4.01 -2.23 1.46
CA LEU A 204 -4.76 -3.29 2.14
C LEU A 204 -3.83 -4.01 3.13
N ASP A 205 -4.09 -3.90 4.43
CA ASP A 205 -3.47 -4.73 5.48
C ASP A 205 -4.43 -5.85 5.90
N VAL A 206 -4.01 -7.08 5.63
CA VAL A 206 -4.75 -8.32 5.94
C VAL A 206 -5.00 -8.49 7.44
N LYS A 207 -3.98 -8.24 8.27
CA LYS A 207 -4.08 -8.30 9.74
C LYS A 207 -5.09 -7.29 10.24
N GLN A 208 -5.09 -6.07 9.70
CA GLN A 208 -6.03 -5.04 10.16
C GLN A 208 -7.48 -5.30 9.73
N ALA A 209 -7.70 -5.91 8.57
CA ALA A 209 -9.03 -6.38 8.16
C ALA A 209 -9.57 -7.40 9.17
N VAL A 210 -8.77 -8.43 9.49
CA VAL A 210 -9.14 -9.47 10.46
C VAL A 210 -9.36 -8.89 11.87
N ARG A 211 -8.48 -7.97 12.32
CA ARG A 211 -8.67 -7.26 13.61
C ARG A 211 -9.94 -6.44 13.68
N SER A 212 -10.45 -5.99 12.52
CA SER A 212 -11.71 -5.26 12.42
C SER A 212 -12.93 -6.17 12.33
N GLY A 213 -12.72 -7.50 12.28
CA GLY A 213 -13.80 -8.49 12.15
C GLY A 213 -14.30 -8.70 10.73
N HIS A 214 -13.51 -8.33 9.72
CA HIS A 214 -13.85 -8.44 8.31
C HIS A 214 -12.92 -9.41 7.58
N ASP A 215 -13.39 -10.03 6.49
CA ASP A 215 -12.52 -10.75 5.56
C ASP A 215 -11.74 -9.71 4.72
N PRO A 216 -10.42 -9.85 4.53
CA PRO A 216 -9.68 -9.00 3.58
C PRO A 216 -10.31 -8.94 2.19
N MET A 217 -11.00 -9.99 1.74
CA MET A 217 -11.74 -10.04 0.47
C MET A 217 -12.86 -9.00 0.40
N ASP A 218 -13.50 -8.67 1.53
CA ASP A 218 -14.57 -7.67 1.59
C ASP A 218 -14.06 -6.28 1.20
N TYR A 219 -12.84 -5.94 1.62
CA TYR A 219 -12.17 -4.70 1.22
C TYR A 219 -11.83 -4.69 -0.27
N ILE A 220 -11.37 -5.81 -0.82
CA ILE A 220 -11.05 -5.91 -2.26
C ILE A 220 -12.33 -5.77 -3.10
N HIS A 221 -13.45 -6.34 -2.66
CA HIS A 221 -14.75 -6.14 -3.31
C HIS A 221 -15.21 -4.68 -3.23
N ALA A 222 -14.99 -4.01 -2.10
CA ALA A 222 -15.42 -2.64 -1.86
C ALA A 222 -14.62 -1.59 -2.65
N ILE A 223 -13.29 -1.74 -2.75
CA ILE A 223 -12.40 -0.69 -3.24
C ILE A 223 -11.24 -1.21 -4.14
N GLY A 224 -11.32 -2.43 -4.66
CA GLY A 224 -10.20 -3.13 -5.31
C GLY A 224 -9.44 -2.34 -6.39
N GLU A 225 -10.14 -1.58 -7.24
CA GLU A 225 -9.53 -0.75 -8.30
C GLU A 225 -8.69 0.43 -7.76
N HIS A 226 -8.82 0.73 -6.47
CA HIS A 226 -8.12 1.79 -5.76
C HIS A 226 -7.01 1.26 -4.85
N ILE A 227 -6.84 -0.06 -4.73
CA ILE A 227 -5.74 -0.68 -3.98
C ILE A 227 -4.48 -0.62 -4.83
N VAL A 228 -3.37 -0.13 -4.26
CA VAL A 228 -2.07 -0.02 -4.95
C VAL A 228 -0.88 -0.56 -4.13
N ASN A 229 -1.14 -0.91 -2.86
CA ASN A 229 -0.19 -1.53 -1.95
C ASN A 229 -0.90 -2.60 -1.09
N VAL A 230 -0.21 -3.66 -0.71
CA VAL A 230 -0.77 -4.75 0.11
C VAL A 230 0.23 -5.17 1.19
N HIS A 231 -0.23 -5.24 2.43
CA HIS A 231 0.51 -5.76 3.58
C HIS A 231 -0.03 -7.13 3.98
N LEU A 232 0.88 -8.10 4.09
CA LEU A 232 0.59 -9.50 4.31
C LEU A 232 0.88 -9.88 5.77
N CYS A 233 -0.11 -10.55 6.35
CA CYS A 233 -0.01 -11.31 7.59
C CYS A 233 -0.97 -12.49 7.44
N ASP A 234 -0.59 -13.66 7.94
CA ASP A 234 -1.44 -14.85 7.89
C ASP A 234 -2.21 -15.01 9.20
N ALA A 235 -3.18 -15.90 9.19
CA ALA A 235 -3.91 -16.24 10.39
C ALA A 235 -4.44 -17.68 10.35
N THR A 236 -4.47 -18.30 11.53
CA THR A 236 -5.10 -19.61 11.74
C THR A 236 -6.32 -19.45 12.67
N PRO A 237 -7.52 -19.86 12.25
CA PRO A 237 -8.70 -19.86 13.12
C PRO A 237 -8.51 -20.74 14.36
N LEU A 238 -8.94 -20.25 15.52
CA LEU A 238 -8.88 -21.02 16.76
C LEU A 238 -10.23 -21.70 17.04
N ALA A 239 -10.21 -22.95 17.51
CA ALA A 239 -11.42 -23.69 17.89
C ALA A 239 -12.23 -22.99 19.00
N SER A 240 -11.59 -22.17 19.82
CA SER A 240 -12.21 -21.34 20.87
C SER A 240 -12.91 -20.09 20.34
N GLY A 241 -12.83 -19.81 19.04
CA GLY A 241 -13.15 -18.52 18.43
C GLY A 241 -11.93 -17.58 18.42
N GLY A 242 -11.92 -16.66 17.45
CA GLY A 242 -10.79 -15.78 17.17
C GLY A 242 -9.74 -16.41 16.25
N VAL A 243 -8.58 -15.76 16.14
CA VAL A 243 -7.47 -16.19 15.28
C VAL A 243 -6.13 -16.13 16.02
N HIS A 244 -5.22 -17.01 15.65
CA HIS A 244 -3.79 -16.86 15.88
C HIS A 244 -3.19 -16.14 14.67
N TYR A 245 -2.39 -15.10 14.87
CA TYR A 245 -1.68 -14.43 13.77
C TYR A 245 -0.40 -15.18 13.48
N ASP A 246 -0.20 -15.49 12.20
CA ASP A 246 0.89 -16.29 11.70
C ASP A 246 1.72 -15.47 10.69
N MET A 247 2.96 -15.92 10.49
CA MET A 247 3.78 -15.43 9.38
C MET A 247 3.09 -15.76 8.04
N PRO A 248 3.10 -14.86 7.04
CA PRO A 248 2.59 -15.14 5.68
C PRO A 248 3.04 -16.51 5.15
N GLY A 249 2.06 -17.37 4.82
CA GLY A 249 2.28 -18.72 4.30
C GLY A 249 2.51 -19.80 5.37
N PHE A 250 2.36 -19.48 6.65
CA PHE A 250 2.37 -20.44 7.76
C PHE A 250 0.98 -20.71 8.33
N GLY A 251 0.01 -19.82 8.11
CA GLY A 251 -1.36 -19.97 8.57
C GLY A 251 -2.26 -20.64 7.53
N GLU A 252 -3.56 -20.43 7.68
CA GLU A 252 -4.60 -21.08 6.88
C GLU A 252 -5.34 -20.12 5.93
N TYR A 253 -4.93 -18.84 5.84
CA TYR A 253 -5.61 -17.88 4.97
C TYR A 253 -5.41 -18.21 3.49
N ASP A 254 -6.49 -18.18 2.70
CA ASP A 254 -6.45 -18.49 1.27
C ASP A 254 -5.94 -17.30 0.44
N PHE A 255 -4.64 -17.08 0.52
CA PHE A 255 -3.95 -16.07 -0.27
C PHE A 255 -4.04 -16.29 -1.78
N VAL A 256 -4.23 -17.52 -2.27
CA VAL A 256 -4.37 -17.77 -3.71
C VAL A 256 -5.66 -17.11 -4.21
N SER A 257 -6.76 -17.34 -3.51
CA SER A 257 -8.04 -16.69 -3.82
C SER A 257 -7.96 -15.17 -3.67
N MET A 258 -7.28 -14.67 -2.63
CA MET A 258 -7.08 -13.23 -2.43
C MET A 258 -6.31 -12.58 -3.57
N PHE A 259 -5.19 -13.17 -3.99
CA PHE A 259 -4.41 -12.67 -5.11
C PHE A 259 -5.20 -12.73 -6.43
N ASN A 260 -5.96 -13.80 -6.67
CA ASN A 260 -6.82 -13.88 -7.86
C ASN A 260 -7.86 -12.76 -7.89
N LEU A 261 -8.51 -12.46 -6.77
CA LEU A 261 -9.47 -11.36 -6.70
C LEU A 261 -8.80 -9.99 -6.89
N LEU A 262 -7.63 -9.76 -6.30
CA LEU A 262 -6.84 -8.55 -6.58
C LEU A 262 -6.55 -8.41 -8.08
N GLY A 263 -6.16 -9.51 -8.74
CA GLY A 263 -5.89 -9.52 -10.18
C GLY A 263 -7.14 -9.25 -11.02
N GLU A 264 -8.29 -9.80 -10.63
CA GLU A 264 -9.60 -9.50 -11.25
C GLU A 264 -9.94 -8.00 -11.16
N LYS A 265 -9.58 -7.35 -10.06
CA LYS A 265 -9.74 -5.90 -9.85
C LYS A 265 -8.63 -5.04 -10.48
N GLY A 266 -7.72 -5.65 -11.25
CA GLY A 266 -6.67 -4.95 -11.98
C GLY A 266 -5.47 -4.52 -11.13
N TYR A 267 -5.29 -5.12 -9.94
CA TYR A 267 -4.14 -4.83 -9.10
C TYR A 267 -2.83 -5.23 -9.79
N ALA A 268 -1.85 -4.33 -9.72
CA ALA A 268 -0.54 -4.48 -10.37
C ALA A 268 0.63 -4.15 -9.44
N GLY A 269 0.34 -3.89 -8.16
CA GLY A 269 1.32 -3.50 -7.17
C GLY A 269 2.05 -4.70 -6.55
N PRO A 270 3.07 -4.44 -5.71
CA PRO A 270 3.74 -5.45 -4.91
C PRO A 270 2.90 -5.87 -3.69
N ALA A 271 3.35 -6.87 -2.94
CA ALA A 271 2.87 -7.11 -1.59
C ALA A 271 4.05 -7.26 -0.62
N PHE A 272 3.88 -6.81 0.63
CA PHE A 272 4.93 -6.78 1.64
C PHE A 272 4.60 -7.70 2.81
N ILE A 273 5.58 -8.48 3.25
CA ILE A 273 5.50 -9.10 4.58
C ILE A 273 5.73 -8.00 5.62
N GLU A 274 4.66 -7.66 6.32
CA GLU A 274 4.62 -6.60 7.33
C GLU A 274 3.92 -7.15 8.58
N VAL A 275 4.74 -7.75 9.45
CA VAL A 275 4.31 -8.52 10.62
C VAL A 275 4.87 -7.92 11.90
N TYR A 276 4.28 -8.27 13.04
CA TYR A 276 4.92 -7.94 14.31
C TYR A 276 6.11 -8.87 14.56
N SER A 277 7.20 -8.29 15.08
CA SER A 277 8.44 -9.03 15.31
C SER A 277 8.36 -10.11 16.39
N ASP A 278 7.25 -10.20 17.11
CA ASP A 278 6.93 -11.26 18.06
C ASP A 278 6.23 -12.48 17.42
N MET A 279 5.77 -12.36 16.17
CA MET A 279 5.23 -13.48 15.36
C MET A 279 6.31 -14.48 14.95
N TYR A 280 7.60 -14.14 15.10
CA TYR A 280 8.70 -15.03 14.82
C TYR A 280 9.86 -14.86 15.80
N THR A 281 10.60 -15.95 16.04
CA THR A 281 11.72 -15.91 17.00
C THR A 281 13.03 -15.47 16.38
N LYS A 282 13.34 -15.93 15.14
CA LYS A 282 14.62 -15.71 14.47
C LYS A 282 14.42 -15.14 13.07
N ILE A 283 15.26 -14.17 12.68
CA ILE A 283 15.22 -13.48 11.38
C ILE A 283 15.06 -14.43 10.18
N PRO A 284 15.73 -15.61 10.10
CA PRO A 284 15.55 -16.54 8.98
C PRO A 284 14.09 -16.92 8.67
N VAL A 285 13.19 -16.89 9.67
CA VAL A 285 11.76 -17.19 9.47
C VAL A 285 11.08 -16.17 8.54
N LEU A 286 11.54 -14.90 8.49
CA LEU A 286 11.05 -13.91 7.52
C LEU A 286 11.30 -14.37 6.07
N TYR A 287 12.46 -14.98 5.82
CA TYR A 287 12.83 -15.43 4.49
C TYR A 287 12.19 -16.78 4.13
N GLU A 288 11.96 -17.65 5.12
CA GLU A 288 11.11 -18.83 4.92
C GLU A 288 9.67 -18.42 4.54
N SER A 289 9.13 -17.40 5.21
CA SER A 289 7.83 -16.80 4.89
C SER A 289 7.82 -16.20 3.48
N LEU A 290 8.86 -15.44 3.10
CA LEU A 290 9.04 -14.90 1.75
C LEU A 290 8.96 -16.00 0.67
N GLU A 291 9.70 -17.10 0.82
CA GLU A 291 9.70 -18.18 -0.16
C GLU A 291 8.35 -18.92 -0.23
N ARG A 292 7.66 -19.08 0.90
CA ARG A 292 6.29 -19.62 0.94
C ARG A 292 5.32 -18.71 0.20
N VAL A 293 5.36 -17.40 0.42
CA VAL A 293 4.49 -16.43 -0.26
C VAL A 293 4.78 -16.42 -1.77
N LYS A 294 6.05 -16.44 -2.21
CA LYS A 294 6.38 -16.57 -3.64
C LYS A 294 5.78 -17.84 -4.26
N SER A 295 5.80 -18.97 -3.54
CA SER A 295 5.16 -20.22 -3.97
C SER A 295 3.62 -20.16 -3.97
N ILE A 296 3.01 -19.33 -3.14
CA ILE A 296 1.58 -19.04 -3.19
C ILE A 296 1.26 -18.18 -4.43
N VAL A 297 2.01 -17.11 -4.67
CA VAL A 297 1.85 -16.22 -5.84
C VAL A 297 2.01 -16.99 -7.15
N SER A 298 2.93 -17.95 -7.23
CA SER A 298 3.12 -18.78 -8.43
C SER A 298 1.90 -19.66 -8.78
N ARG A 299 0.97 -19.85 -7.84
CA ARG A 299 -0.28 -20.60 -8.02
C ARG A 299 -1.49 -19.70 -8.30
N SER A 300 -1.35 -18.39 -8.23
CA SER A 300 -2.41 -17.42 -8.54
C SER A 300 -2.30 -16.89 -9.97
N CYS A 301 -3.16 -15.93 -10.35
CA CYS A 301 -3.14 -15.26 -11.65
C CYS A 301 -1.81 -14.53 -11.94
N TYR A 302 -1.02 -14.21 -10.91
CA TYR A 302 0.29 -13.58 -11.05
C TYR A 302 1.43 -14.59 -11.33
N GLY A 303 1.14 -15.90 -11.22
CA GLY A 303 2.13 -16.97 -11.33
C GLY A 303 2.46 -17.43 -12.75
N ASN A 304 1.76 -16.93 -13.77
CA ASN A 304 1.89 -17.44 -15.13
C ASN A 304 2.73 -16.53 -16.03
N GLY A 305 4.05 -16.54 -15.82
CA GLY A 305 5.04 -16.12 -16.83
C GLY A 305 5.30 -17.18 -17.91
N LEU A 306 4.85 -18.42 -17.69
CA LEU A 306 5.16 -19.60 -18.52
C LEU A 306 3.96 -20.55 -18.57
N ARG A 307 3.11 -20.39 -19.59
CA ARG A 307 2.45 -21.50 -20.30
C ARG A 307 2.43 -21.18 -21.78
#